data_AF-A0A0A1PS66-F1
#
_entry.id   AF-A0A0A1PS66-F1
#
_cell.length_a   1.000
_cell.length_b   1.000
_cell.length_c   1.000
_cell.angle_alpha   90.00
_cell.angle_beta   90.00
_cell.angle_gamma   90.00
#
_symmetry.space_group_name_H-M   'P 1'
#
loop_
_entity.id
_entity.type
_entity.pdbx_description
1 polymer ?
#
loop_
_entity_poly.entity_id
_entity_poly.type
_entity_poly.pdbx_seq_one_letter_code
_entity_poly.pdbx_strand_id
1 'polypeptide(L)'
;MGNRDATPIDVEVSTLDIELHDLPHLAFVKIDVEGHEIAVLTGGEALIGRTRPILGVEYGRPTYSLYGLTADSLYDWAGRAGYRISDLVGHVVTDRKEWLYVCDRSYWDYLLIPNEKVEYWRHLFLSK
;
A
#
# COMPACT_ATOMS: atom_id res chain seq x y z
N MET A 1 12.38 6.95 -24.76
CA MET A 1 12.13 6.00 -23.64
C MET A 1 13.12 4.87 -23.82
N GLY A 2 13.98 4.63 -22.83
CA GLY A 2 15.15 3.77 -22.97
C GLY A 2 14.74 2.32 -23.20
N ASN A 3 15.00 1.81 -24.41
CA ASN A 3 15.14 0.40 -24.65
C ASN A 3 16.41 -0.05 -23.90
N ARG A 4 16.25 -0.43 -22.63
CA ARG A 4 17.28 -1.21 -21.95
C ARG A 4 17.11 -2.62 -22.52
N ASP A 5 18.18 -3.22 -23.04
CA ASP A 5 18.20 -4.60 -23.54
C ASP A 5 17.89 -5.59 -22.40
N ALA A 6 16.65 -5.58 -21.92
CA ALA A 6 16.18 -6.38 -20.81
C ALA A 6 15.80 -7.75 -21.35
N THR A 7 16.48 -8.78 -20.84
CA THR A 7 16.11 -10.17 -21.12
C THR A 7 15.05 -10.59 -20.10
N PRO A 8 13.86 -11.03 -20.54
CA PRO A 8 12.86 -11.55 -19.62
C PRO A 8 13.41 -12.80 -18.92
N ILE A 9 13.11 -12.94 -17.64
CA ILE A 9 13.37 -14.14 -16.87
C ILE A 9 12.05 -14.65 -16.29
N ASP A 10 11.88 -15.96 -16.28
CA ASP A 10 10.77 -16.59 -15.57
C ASP A 10 11.13 -16.70 -14.09
N VAL A 11 10.21 -16.25 -13.24
CA VAL A 11 10.34 -16.33 -11.78
C VAL A 11 9.09 -16.97 -11.20
N GLU A 12 9.27 -17.77 -10.16
CA GLU A 12 8.13 -18.28 -9.38
C GLU A 12 7.51 -17.14 -8.57
N VAL A 13 6.17 -17.12 -8.54
CA VAL A 13 5.40 -16.11 -7.81
C VAL A 13 4.61 -16.82 -6.70
N SER A 14 4.68 -16.27 -5.50
CA SER A 14 3.93 -16.72 -4.33
C SER A 14 3.20 -15.53 -3.69
N THR A 15 2.53 -15.76 -2.57
CA THR A 15 1.80 -14.72 -1.83
C THR A 15 2.35 -14.53 -0.43
N LEU A 16 2.13 -13.35 0.16
CA LEU A 16 2.54 -13.09 1.55
C LEU A 16 1.87 -14.08 2.52
N ASP A 17 0.63 -14.47 2.26
CA ASP A 17 -0.09 -15.45 3.08
C ASP A 17 0.59 -16.82 3.09
N ILE A 18 1.17 -17.27 1.97
CA ILE A 18 1.90 -18.54 1.89
C ILE A 18 3.25 -18.42 2.58
N GLU A 19 4.06 -17.44 2.17
CA GLU A 19 5.45 -17.31 2.60
C GLU A 19 5.59 -16.97 4.09
N LEU A 20 4.60 -16.28 4.67
CA LEU A 20 4.64 -15.77 6.03
C LEU A 20 3.50 -16.32 6.90
N HIS A 21 2.91 -17.48 6.55
CA HIS A 21 1.78 -18.05 7.28
C HIS A 21 2.07 -18.21 8.79
N ASP A 22 3.27 -18.66 9.14
CA ASP A 22 3.69 -18.93 10.53
C ASP A 22 4.24 -17.69 11.27
N LEU A 23 4.32 -16.53 10.62
CA LEU A 23 4.87 -15.34 11.27
C LEU A 23 3.91 -14.85 12.37
N PRO A 24 4.32 -14.86 13.65
CA PRO A 24 3.40 -14.56 14.76
C PRO A 24 3.11 -13.07 14.89
N HIS A 25 4.02 -12.21 14.40
CA HIS A 25 3.90 -10.77 14.50
C HIS A 25 4.57 -10.08 13.32
N LEU A 26 3.88 -9.09 12.75
CA LEU A 26 4.37 -8.26 11.66
C LEU A 26 4.00 -6.80 11.98
N ALA A 27 5.01 -5.96 12.20
CA ALA A 27 4.79 -4.57 12.55
C ALA A 27 4.59 -3.68 11.32
N PHE A 28 5.33 -3.98 10.25
CA PHE A 28 5.47 -3.14 9.08
C PHE A 28 5.81 -3.96 7.83
N VAL A 29 5.29 -3.53 6.68
CA VAL A 29 5.66 -4.05 5.35
C VAL A 29 5.85 -2.86 4.41
N LYS A 30 6.94 -2.83 3.63
CA LYS A 30 7.07 -1.94 2.47
C LYS A 30 6.82 -2.76 1.20
N ILE A 31 5.99 -2.20 0.32
CA ILE A 31 5.56 -2.79 -0.94
C ILE A 31 5.89 -1.78 -2.03
N ASP A 32 6.76 -2.19 -2.93
CA ASP A 32 7.33 -1.38 -4.00
C ASP A 32 7.62 -2.35 -5.14
N VAL A 33 6.60 -2.56 -5.99
CA VAL A 33 6.54 -3.69 -6.93
C VAL A 33 6.08 -3.25 -8.32
N GLU A 34 6.40 -2.00 -8.65
CA GLU A 34 6.26 -1.42 -9.99
C GLU A 34 4.83 -1.56 -10.56
N GLY A 35 3.81 -1.34 -9.72
CA GLY A 35 2.39 -1.32 -10.12
C GLY A 35 1.57 -2.54 -9.67
N HIS A 36 2.21 -3.56 -9.09
CA HIS A 36 1.54 -4.76 -8.57
C HIS A 36 1.12 -4.64 -7.09
N GLU A 37 1.10 -3.44 -6.51
CA GLU A 37 0.92 -3.26 -5.06
C GLU A 37 -0.40 -3.88 -4.57
N ILE A 38 -1.49 -3.72 -5.34
CA ILE A 38 -2.80 -4.32 -5.01
C ILE A 38 -2.76 -5.85 -5.05
N ALA A 39 -1.98 -6.45 -5.96
CA ALA A 39 -1.84 -7.90 -6.03
C ALA A 39 -1.11 -8.45 -4.79
N VAL A 40 -0.03 -7.78 -4.35
CA VAL A 40 0.69 -8.13 -3.12
C VAL A 40 -0.21 -7.98 -1.90
N LEU A 41 -0.93 -6.87 -1.81
CA LEU A 41 -1.89 -6.61 -0.74
C LEU A 41 -2.99 -7.68 -0.68
N THR A 42 -3.54 -8.07 -1.84
CA THR A 42 -4.57 -9.10 -1.96
C THR A 42 -4.03 -10.49 -1.59
N GLY A 43 -2.80 -10.81 -1.99
CA GLY A 43 -2.13 -12.06 -1.62
C GLY A 43 -1.70 -12.15 -0.15
N GLY A 44 -1.79 -11.05 0.61
CA GLY A 44 -1.48 -11.00 2.03
C GLY A 44 -2.69 -10.75 2.92
N GLU A 45 -3.92 -10.88 2.42
CA GLU A 45 -5.12 -10.46 3.18
C GLU A 45 -5.26 -11.20 4.52
N ALA A 46 -4.94 -12.49 4.59
CA ALA A 46 -5.05 -13.24 5.85
C ALA A 46 -3.97 -12.85 6.87
N LEU A 47 -2.73 -12.64 6.41
CA LEU A 47 -1.58 -12.19 7.21
C LEU A 47 -1.80 -10.76 7.70
N ILE A 48 -2.14 -9.84 6.80
CA ILE A 48 -2.40 -8.43 7.10
C ILE A 48 -3.61 -8.32 8.03
N GLY A 49 -4.67 -9.10 7.78
CA GLY A 49 -5.86 -9.15 8.62
C GLY A 49 -5.56 -9.56 10.06
N ARG A 50 -4.72 -10.57 10.28
CA ARG A 50 -4.39 -11.04 11.65
C ARG A 50 -3.32 -10.20 12.35
N THR A 51 -2.30 -9.74 11.63
CA THR A 51 -1.12 -9.07 12.23
C THR A 51 -1.25 -7.55 12.26
N ARG A 52 -2.18 -6.98 11.48
CA ARG A 52 -2.50 -5.54 11.48
C ARG A 52 -1.25 -4.64 11.35
N PRO A 53 -0.33 -4.90 10.41
CA PRO A 53 0.87 -4.09 10.24
C PRO A 53 0.51 -2.70 9.70
N ILE A 54 1.41 -1.73 9.87
CA ILE A 54 1.43 -0.55 9.00
C ILE A 54 1.98 -0.99 7.64
N LEU A 55 1.37 -0.53 6.54
CA LEU A 55 1.83 -0.89 5.19
C LEU A 55 2.34 0.36 4.50
N GLY A 56 3.55 0.33 3.95
CA GLY A 56 4.04 1.36 3.03
C GLY A 56 3.91 0.88 1.60
N VAL A 57 3.25 1.64 0.74
CA VAL A 57 3.04 1.32 -0.68
C VAL A 57 3.58 2.44 -1.55
N GLU A 58 4.24 2.11 -2.66
CA GLU A 58 4.47 3.09 -3.74
C GLU A 58 3.34 2.96 -4.78
N TYR A 59 2.43 3.93 -4.83
CA TYR A 59 1.23 3.86 -5.65
C TYR A 59 0.97 5.18 -6.40
N GLY A 60 1.14 5.16 -7.72
CA GLY A 60 0.86 6.32 -8.56
C GLY A 60 0.94 6.04 -10.06
N ARG A 61 0.48 6.98 -10.89
CA ARG A 61 0.60 6.87 -12.36
C ARG A 61 2.02 7.10 -12.84
N PRO A 62 2.54 6.29 -13.79
CA PRO A 62 1.76 5.39 -14.64
C PRO A 62 1.70 3.94 -14.19
N THR A 63 2.42 3.52 -13.15
CA THR A 63 2.70 2.10 -12.86
C THR A 63 1.44 1.28 -12.62
N TYR A 64 0.56 1.70 -11.71
CA TYR A 64 -0.69 0.96 -11.43
C TYR A 64 -1.58 0.79 -12.67
N SER A 65 -1.52 1.77 -13.60
CA SER A 65 -2.42 1.78 -14.76
C SER A 65 -2.05 0.73 -15.82
N LEU A 66 -0.82 0.22 -15.77
CA LEU A 66 -0.38 -0.90 -16.62
C LEU A 66 -1.14 -2.20 -16.31
N TYR A 67 -1.73 -2.29 -15.11
CA TYR A 67 -2.49 -3.46 -14.63
C TYR A 67 -3.99 -3.20 -14.56
N GLY A 68 -4.49 -2.15 -15.24
CA GLY A 68 -5.92 -1.81 -15.26
C GLY A 68 -6.45 -1.24 -13.94
N LEU A 69 -5.57 -0.86 -13.02
CA LEU A 69 -5.95 -0.25 -11.74
C LEU A 69 -6.14 1.26 -11.87
N THR A 70 -6.75 1.85 -10.85
CA THR A 70 -7.02 3.29 -10.71
C THR A 70 -6.65 3.76 -9.31
N ALA A 71 -6.50 5.08 -9.10
CA ALA A 71 -6.41 5.65 -7.76
C ALA A 71 -7.47 5.06 -6.80
N ASP A 72 -8.71 4.89 -7.25
CA ASP A 72 -9.78 4.28 -6.44
C ASP A 72 -9.47 2.86 -5.95
N SER A 73 -8.66 2.08 -6.69
CA SER A 73 -8.36 0.69 -6.33
C SER A 73 -7.67 0.57 -4.98
N LEU A 74 -6.69 1.44 -4.69
CA LEU A 74 -6.02 1.45 -3.38
C LEU A 74 -6.95 1.97 -2.28
N TYR A 75 -7.77 2.98 -2.58
CA TYR A 75 -8.74 3.52 -1.63
C TYR A 75 -9.79 2.48 -1.22
N ASP A 76 -10.32 1.75 -2.20
CA ASP A 76 -11.32 0.71 -1.99
C ASP A 76 -10.74 -0.48 -1.22
N TRP A 77 -9.52 -0.90 -1.59
CA TRP A 77 -8.83 -1.97 -0.88
C TRP A 77 -8.59 -1.58 0.57
N ALA A 78 -8.03 -0.39 0.82
CA ALA A 78 -7.74 0.09 2.17
C ALA A 78 -9.02 0.15 3.02
N GLY A 79 -10.10 0.74 2.47
CA GLY A 79 -11.39 0.82 3.15
C GLY A 79 -11.95 -0.56 3.52
N ARG A 80 -11.95 -1.51 2.57
CA ARG A 80 -12.42 -2.89 2.79
C ARG A 80 -11.59 -3.64 3.83
N ALA A 81 -10.27 -3.44 3.85
CA ALA A 81 -9.35 -4.08 4.78
C ALA A 81 -9.28 -3.41 6.17
N GLY A 82 -10.04 -2.34 6.41
CA GLY A 82 -10.04 -1.60 7.68
C GLY A 82 -8.78 -0.76 7.89
N TYR A 83 -8.33 -0.09 6.82
CA TYR A 83 -7.17 0.79 6.78
C TYR A 83 -7.54 2.21 6.31
N ARG A 84 -6.72 3.18 6.71
CA ARG A 84 -6.73 4.56 6.21
C ARG A 84 -5.43 4.88 5.51
N ILE A 85 -5.50 5.68 4.46
CA ILE A 85 -4.31 6.17 3.76
C ILE A 85 -3.78 7.39 4.51
N SER A 86 -2.49 7.42 4.75
CA SER A 86 -1.72 8.56 5.25
C SER A 86 -0.61 8.89 4.26
N ASP A 87 -0.24 10.16 4.19
CA ASP A 87 1.05 10.53 3.62
C ASP A 87 2.23 10.27 4.57
N LEU A 88 3.44 10.55 4.09
CA LEU A 88 4.69 10.39 4.82
C LEU A 88 4.87 11.35 6.00
N VAL A 89 4.07 12.41 6.09
CA VAL A 89 4.15 13.42 7.16
C VAL A 89 2.99 13.31 8.16
N GLY A 90 2.24 12.22 8.10
CA GLY A 90 1.23 11.87 9.09
C GLY A 90 -0.17 12.39 8.79
N HIS A 91 -0.39 13.03 7.65
CA HIS A 91 -1.71 13.47 7.24
C HIS A 91 -2.53 12.28 6.75
N VAL A 92 -3.58 11.94 7.51
CA VAL A 92 -4.50 10.86 7.18
C VAL A 92 -5.59 11.40 6.27
N VAL A 93 -5.65 10.86 5.05
CA VAL A 93 -6.64 11.18 4.03
C VAL A 93 -8.05 10.96 4.58
N THR A 94 -8.85 12.02 4.53
CA THR A 94 -10.16 12.12 5.18
C THR A 94 -11.27 11.45 4.36
N ASP A 95 -11.26 11.64 3.04
CA ASP A 95 -12.27 11.12 2.13
C ASP A 95 -11.70 10.77 0.73
N ARG A 96 -12.54 10.17 -0.11
CA ARG A 96 -12.16 9.76 -1.47
C ARG A 96 -11.79 10.95 -2.36
N LYS A 97 -12.46 12.09 -2.19
CA LYS A 97 -12.21 13.27 -3.03
C LYS A 97 -10.81 13.80 -2.77
N GLU A 98 -10.40 13.86 -1.51
CA GLU A 98 -9.04 14.19 -1.12
C GLU A 98 -8.05 13.17 -1.65
N TRP A 99 -8.32 11.87 -1.53
CA TRP A 99 -7.46 10.83 -2.08
C TRP A 99 -7.18 11.01 -3.58
N LEU A 100 -8.26 11.15 -4.37
CA LEU A 100 -8.17 11.35 -5.82
C LEU A 100 -7.45 12.65 -6.19
N TYR A 101 -7.48 13.64 -5.29
CA TYR A 101 -6.73 14.88 -5.46
C TYR A 101 -5.22 14.68 -5.21
N VAL A 102 -4.81 13.82 -4.28
CA VAL A 102 -3.38 13.71 -3.88
C VAL A 102 -2.59 12.59 -4.56
N CYS A 103 -3.23 11.45 -4.92
CA CYS A 103 -2.59 10.20 -5.35
C CYS A 103 -1.48 10.34 -6.42
N ASP A 104 -1.67 11.22 -7.39
CA ASP A 104 -0.82 11.30 -8.60
C ASP A 104 -0.02 12.61 -8.70
N ARG A 105 0.16 13.36 -7.59
CA ARG A 105 0.69 14.74 -7.67
C ARG A 105 2.14 14.95 -7.26
N SER A 106 2.55 14.48 -6.09
CA SER A 106 3.80 14.95 -5.47
C SER A 106 4.77 13.83 -5.10
N TYR A 107 4.26 12.69 -4.67
CA TYR A 107 5.00 11.47 -4.34
C TYR A 107 4.02 10.29 -4.41
N TRP A 108 4.55 9.08 -4.55
CA TRP A 108 3.74 7.87 -4.62
C TRP A 108 3.84 7.01 -3.36
N ASP A 109 4.71 7.36 -2.41
CA ASP A 109 4.78 6.69 -1.13
C ASP A 109 3.63 7.09 -0.21
N TYR A 110 2.80 6.10 0.11
CA TYR A 110 1.69 6.22 1.05
C TYR A 110 1.80 5.17 2.14
N LEU A 111 1.24 5.49 3.30
CA LEU A 111 1.14 4.58 4.42
C LEU A 111 -0.32 4.18 4.62
N LEU A 112 -0.60 2.88 4.66
CA LEU A 112 -1.88 2.35 5.09
C LEU A 112 -1.80 2.10 6.59
N ILE A 113 -2.58 2.85 7.34
CA ILE A 113 -2.66 2.82 8.79
C ILE A 113 -3.89 2.00 9.21
N PRO A 114 -3.73 0.95 10.04
CA PRO A 114 -4.87 0.24 10.63
C PRO A 114 -5.82 1.22 11.33
N ASN A 115 -7.14 1.08 11.15
CA ASN A 115 -8.13 1.98 11.75
C ASN A 115 -7.91 2.20 13.25
N GLU A 116 -7.57 1.14 13.99
CA GLU A 116 -7.30 1.16 15.43
C GLU A 116 -6.01 1.90 15.82
N LYS A 117 -5.13 2.21 14.87
CA LYS A 117 -3.87 2.95 15.06
C LYS A 117 -3.92 4.40 14.58
N VAL A 118 -5.02 4.84 13.95
CA VAL A 118 -5.13 6.18 13.32
C VAL A 118 -4.94 7.31 14.32
N GLU A 119 -5.56 7.23 15.51
CA GLU A 119 -5.44 8.30 16.51
C GLU A 119 -4.00 8.41 17.04
N TYR A 120 -3.39 7.26 17.37
CA TYR A 120 -1.97 7.21 17.74
C TYR A 120 -1.07 7.79 16.65
N TRP A 121 -1.34 7.43 15.39
CA TRP A 121 -0.60 7.93 14.23
C TRP A 121 -0.66 9.45 14.13
N ARG A 122 -1.85 10.05 14.23
CA ARG A 122 -2.01 11.51 14.23
C ARG A 122 -1.20 12.19 15.34
N HIS A 123 -1.24 11.63 16.55
CA HIS A 123 -0.50 12.20 17.68
C HIS A 123 1.01 12.19 17.46
N LEU A 124 1.56 11.15 16.82
CA LEU A 124 3.00 11.05 16.54
C LEU A 124 3.54 12.23 15.71
N PHE A 125 2.71 12.81 14.84
CA PHE A 125 3.09 13.90 13.94
C PHE A 125 2.63 15.28 14.41
N LEU A 126 1.64 15.36 15.32
CA LEU A 126 1.22 16.63 15.95
C LEU A 126 2.16 17.10 17.07
N SER A 127 3.02 16.22 17.60
CA SER A 127 3.94 16.52 18.70
C SER A 127 5.30 17.08 18.26
N LYS A 128 5.41 17.62 17.04
CA LYS A 128 6.63 18.25 16.52
C LYS A 128 6.40 19.71 16.14
#